data_AF-A0A2K3JSB4-F1
#
_entry.id   AF-A0A2K3JSB4-F1
#
_cell.length_a   1.000
_cell.length_b   1.000
_cell.length_c   1.000
_cell.angle_alpha   90.00
_cell.angle_beta   90.00
_cell.angle_gamma   90.00
#
_symmetry.space_group_name_H-M   'P 1'
#
loop_
_entity.id
_entity.type
_entity.pdbx_description
1 polymer ?
#
loop_
_entity_poly.entity_id
_entity_poly.type
_entity_poly.pdbx_seq_one_letter_code
_entity_poly.pdbx_strand_id
1 'polypeptide(L)'
;MIVQGGDGERERGWFREFGSLIRRKQVDSVHYRGHPQLARKLSAVDLVGIGVGATIGAGVYILIGTVAREQAGPALVISLFIAGIAAALSALCYAELACR
;
A
#
# COMPACT_ATOMS: atom_id res chain seq x y z
N MET A 1 -29.32 -37.92 -6.35
CA MET A 1 -28.39 -38.47 -5.34
C MET A 1 -27.09 -37.71 -5.49
N ILE A 2 -26.75 -36.91 -4.49
CA ILE A 2 -25.48 -36.20 -4.32
C ILE A 2 -24.50 -37.16 -3.61
N VAL A 3 -23.21 -37.11 -3.98
CA VAL A 3 -21.96 -37.47 -3.23
C VAL A 3 -20.90 -37.77 -4.33
N GLN A 4 -19.90 -36.94 -4.66
CA GLN A 4 -18.77 -36.33 -3.91
C GLN A 4 -17.46 -37.13 -4.06
N GLY A 5 -16.39 -36.44 -4.45
CA GLY A 5 -15.01 -36.76 -4.04
C GLY A 5 -14.02 -36.84 -5.20
N GLY A 6 -13.09 -35.89 -5.28
CA GLY A 6 -12.04 -35.99 -6.31
C GLY A 6 -10.83 -35.08 -6.16
N ASP A 7 -10.97 -33.76 -6.29
CA ASP A 7 -9.83 -32.93 -6.73
C ASP A 7 -9.54 -31.70 -5.85
N GLY A 8 -9.34 -31.92 -4.54
CA GLY A 8 -9.23 -30.84 -3.55
C GLY A 8 -7.95 -30.82 -2.71
N GLU A 9 -6.88 -31.51 -3.12
CA GLU A 9 -5.68 -31.68 -2.27
C GLU A 9 -4.42 -30.93 -2.74
N ARG A 10 -4.43 -30.26 -3.90
CA ARG A 10 -3.26 -29.51 -4.41
C ARG A 10 -3.28 -27.99 -4.18
N GLU A 11 -4.41 -27.38 -3.84
CA GLU A 11 -4.44 -25.94 -3.50
C GLU A 11 -4.01 -25.62 -2.07
N ARG A 12 -3.99 -26.60 -1.14
CA ARG A 12 -3.73 -26.33 0.29
C ARG A 12 -2.26 -26.05 0.65
N GLY A 13 -1.31 -26.34 -0.26
CA GLY A 13 0.12 -26.10 -0.04
C GLY A 13 0.51 -24.62 -0.17
N TRP A 14 -0.04 -23.92 -1.16
CA TRP A 14 0.22 -22.51 -1.42
C TRP A 14 -0.32 -21.62 -0.29
N PHE A 15 -1.51 -21.94 0.24
CA PHE A 15 -2.09 -21.21 1.39
C PHE A 15 -1.33 -21.38 2.71
N ARG A 16 -0.53 -22.45 2.89
CA ARG A 16 0.26 -22.64 4.13
C ARG A 16 1.52 -21.79 4.18
N GLU A 17 2.14 -21.47 3.04
CA GLU A 17 3.24 -20.50 3.01
C GLU A 17 2.75 -19.09 3.35
N PHE A 18 1.58 -18.68 2.83
CA PHE A 18 0.93 -17.44 3.28
C PHE A 18 0.53 -17.49 4.77
N GLY A 19 0.15 -18.66 5.30
CA GLY A 19 -0.11 -18.86 6.73
C GLY A 19 1.15 -18.76 7.61
N SER A 20 2.33 -19.05 7.07
CA SER A 20 3.61 -18.95 7.78
C SER A 20 4.07 -17.49 7.92
N LEU A 21 3.72 -16.63 6.96
CA LEU A 21 3.92 -15.18 7.07
C LEU A 21 2.94 -14.52 8.08
N ILE A 22 1.91 -15.25 8.52
CA ILE A 22 0.99 -14.87 9.62
C ILE A 22 1.49 -15.33 11.00
N ARG A 23 2.65 -15.99 11.10
CA ARG A 23 3.38 -16.08 12.38
C ARG A 23 3.96 -14.72 12.74
N ARG A 24 3.11 -13.87 13.32
CA ARG A 24 3.55 -12.73 14.13
C ARG A 24 4.56 -13.24 15.15
N LYS A 25 5.81 -12.86 14.98
CA LYS A 25 6.79 -12.90 16.06
C LYS A 25 6.16 -12.13 17.22
N GLN A 26 5.96 -12.79 18.36
CA GLN A 26 5.56 -12.11 19.59
C GLN A 26 6.62 -11.05 19.86
N VAL A 27 6.25 -9.78 19.74
CA VAL A 27 7.10 -8.68 20.19
C VAL A 27 7.06 -8.77 21.71
N ASP A 28 8.16 -9.23 22.29
CA ASP A 28 8.32 -9.35 23.73
C ASP A 28 8.12 -7.98 24.38
N SER A 29 6.99 -7.87 25.06
CA SER A 29 6.52 -6.71 25.78
C SER A 29 7.16 -6.70 27.16
N VAL A 30 8.37 -6.13 27.28
CA VAL A 30 9.01 -5.84 28.57
C VAL A 30 9.55 -4.41 28.56
N HIS A 31 8.64 -3.42 28.66
CA HIS A 31 8.73 -2.27 29.59
C HIS A 31 7.54 -1.31 29.38
N TYR A 32 6.49 -1.43 30.20
CA TYR A 32 5.41 -0.45 30.27
C TYR A 32 5.73 0.60 31.34
N ARG A 33 6.34 1.72 30.94
CA ARG A 33 6.40 2.97 31.73
C ARG A 33 6.28 4.26 30.89
N GLY A 34 5.49 4.23 29.83
CA GLY A 34 5.06 5.45 29.15
C GLY A 34 4.74 5.24 27.68
N HIS A 35 3.47 4.97 27.38
CA HIS A 35 2.86 4.85 26.05
C HIS A 35 3.51 3.80 25.11
N PRO A 36 2.75 2.93 24.42
CA PRO A 36 3.31 2.15 23.32
C PRO A 36 3.69 3.12 22.20
N GLN A 37 4.93 3.61 22.22
CA GLN A 37 5.47 4.49 21.19
C GLN A 37 5.67 3.65 19.93
N LEU A 38 4.66 3.63 19.06
CA LEU A 38 4.76 3.10 17.70
C LEU A 38 6.04 3.67 17.07
N ALA A 39 6.84 2.77 16.50
CA ALA A 39 8.21 2.97 16.05
C ALA A 39 8.57 4.41 15.66
N ARG A 40 9.19 5.15 16.61
CA ARG A 40 10.04 6.32 16.36
C ARG A 40 11.34 5.91 15.64
N LYS A 41 11.18 5.09 14.58
CA LYS A 41 12.19 4.58 13.67
C LYS A 41 11.73 4.62 12.22
N LEU A 42 10.45 4.83 11.94
CA LEU A 42 10.06 5.35 10.63
C LEU A 42 10.52 6.81 10.56
N SER A 43 11.71 7.01 10.00
CA SER A 43 12.16 8.35 9.62
C SER A 43 11.15 8.95 8.64
N ALA A 44 11.05 10.27 8.57
CA ALA A 44 10.19 10.95 7.59
C ALA A 44 10.45 10.43 6.16
N VAL A 45 11.70 10.08 5.86
CA VAL A 45 12.12 9.47 4.58
C VAL A 45 11.51 8.08 4.35
N ASP A 46 11.39 7.27 5.39
CA ASP A 46 10.82 5.92 5.30
C ASP A 46 9.30 5.98 5.05
N LEU A 47 8.62 6.91 5.73
CA LEU A 47 7.18 7.17 5.53
C LEU A 47 6.90 7.69 4.11
N VAL A 48 7.71 8.63 3.62
CA VAL A 48 7.62 9.14 2.24
C VAL A 48 7.93 8.02 1.25
N GLY A 49 8.94 7.19 1.52
CA GLY A 49 9.28 6.04 0.68
C GLY A 49 8.14 5.03 0.56
N ILE A 50 7.44 4.72 1.65
CA ILE A 50 6.25 3.86 1.64
C ILE A 50 5.11 4.51 0.84
N GLY A 51 4.88 5.81 1.01
CA GLY A 51 3.86 6.55 0.26
C GLY A 51 4.14 6.55 -1.26
N VAL A 52 5.36 6.91 -1.66
CA VAL A 52 5.79 6.92 -3.07
C VAL A 52 5.71 5.52 -3.67
N GLY A 53 6.15 4.48 -2.94
CA GLY A 53 6.04 3.09 -3.38
C GLY A 53 4.59 2.65 -3.60
N ALA A 54 3.66 3.05 -2.72
CA ALA A 54 2.24 2.76 -2.85
C ALA A 54 1.60 3.48 -4.06
N THR A 55 1.98 4.74 -4.32
CA THR A 55 1.47 5.51 -5.47
C THR A 55 2.03 5.00 -6.80
N ILE A 56 3.35 4.77 -6.89
CA ILE A 56 4.04 4.30 -8.11
C ILE A 56 3.65 2.84 -8.43
N GLY A 57 3.41 2.00 -7.42
CA GLY A 57 3.10 0.58 -7.57
C GLY A 57 1.84 0.29 -8.37
N ALA A 58 0.72 -0.01 -7.70
CA ALA A 58 -0.50 -0.39 -8.41
C ALA A 58 -1.15 0.80 -9.15
N GLY A 59 -1.07 2.02 -8.58
CA GLY A 59 -1.79 3.18 -9.12
C GLY A 59 -1.28 3.60 -10.50
N VAL A 60 -0.02 4.03 -10.58
CA VAL A 60 0.58 4.53 -11.83
C VAL A 60 0.77 3.41 -12.86
N TYR A 61 1.16 2.20 -12.44
CA TYR A 61 1.36 1.09 -13.36
C TYR A 61 0.06 0.64 -14.04
N ILE A 62 -1.05 0.55 -13.30
CA ILE A 62 -2.37 0.23 -13.87
C ILE A 62 -2.84 1.37 -14.78
N LEU A 63 -2.69 2.63 -14.35
CA LEU A 63 -3.12 3.80 -15.13
C LEU A 63 -2.38 3.88 -16.48
N ILE A 64 -1.07 3.63 -16.51
CA ILE A 64 -0.32 3.57 -17.76
C ILE A 64 -0.77 2.37 -18.60
N GLY A 65 -1.03 1.22 -17.98
CA GLY A 65 -1.48 0.01 -18.68
C GLY A 65 -2.84 0.16 -19.38
N THR A 66 -3.82 0.79 -18.73
CA THR A 66 -5.13 1.08 -19.34
C THR A 66 -5.03 2.20 -20.37
N VAL A 67 -4.29 3.26 -20.08
CA VAL A 67 -4.22 4.43 -20.96
C VAL A 67 -3.36 4.17 -22.20
N ALA A 68 -2.30 3.36 -22.11
CA ALA A 68 -1.54 2.92 -23.29
C ALA A 68 -2.40 2.15 -24.30
N ARG A 69 -3.47 1.48 -23.83
CA ARG A 69 -4.39 0.71 -24.68
C ARG A 69 -5.42 1.58 -25.38
N GLU A 70 -5.93 2.62 -24.71
CA GLU A 70 -7.04 3.44 -25.21
C GLU A 70 -6.61 4.82 -25.74
N GLN A 71 -5.59 5.43 -25.17
CA GLN A 71 -5.24 6.84 -25.37
C GLN A 71 -3.73 7.05 -25.16
N ALA A 72 -2.89 6.79 -26.16
CA ALA A 72 -1.46 7.18 -26.16
C ALA A 72 -1.29 8.70 -26.37
N GLY A 73 -2.13 9.50 -25.70
CA GLY A 73 -2.29 10.94 -25.95
C GLY A 73 -1.73 11.80 -24.82
N PRO A 74 -1.29 13.04 -25.13
CA PRO A 74 -0.76 14.00 -24.15
C PRO A 74 -1.79 14.42 -23.08
N ALA A 75 -3.08 14.11 -23.27
CA ALA A 75 -4.16 14.43 -22.34
C ALA A 75 -3.98 13.78 -20.95
N LEU A 76 -3.37 12.59 -20.86
CA LEU A 76 -3.10 11.95 -19.56
C LEU A 76 -2.14 12.80 -18.72
N VAL A 77 -1.09 13.31 -19.35
CA VAL A 77 -0.08 14.15 -18.70
C VAL A 77 -0.70 15.44 -18.19
N ILE A 78 -1.56 16.07 -19.00
CA ILE A 78 -2.28 17.29 -18.60
C ILE A 78 -3.23 17.02 -17.42
N SER A 79 -3.96 15.90 -17.44
CA SER A 79 -4.87 15.53 -16.35
C SER A 79 -4.11 15.22 -15.05
N LEU A 80 -3.02 14.46 -15.11
CA LEU A 80 -2.18 14.19 -13.94
C LEU A 80 -1.49 15.45 -13.41
N PHE A 81 -1.14 16.39 -14.28
CA PHE A 81 -0.55 17.66 -13.86
C PHE A 81 -1.54 18.48 -13.03
N ILE A 82 -2.79 18.62 -13.49
CA ILE A 82 -3.85 19.33 -12.77
C ILE A 82 -4.21 18.61 -11.46
N ALA A 83 -4.34 17.27 -11.50
CA ALA A 83 -4.58 16.47 -10.30
C ALA A 83 -3.43 16.60 -9.28
N GLY A 84 -2.18 16.67 -9.75
CA GLY A 84 -1.00 16.89 -8.93
C GLY A 84 -1.02 18.25 -8.21
N ILE A 85 -1.44 19.31 -8.90
CA ILE A 85 -1.60 20.64 -8.27
C ILE A 85 -2.69 20.60 -7.19
N ALA A 86 -3.84 19.98 -7.46
CA ALA A 86 -4.92 19.83 -6.48
C ALA A 86 -4.48 18.99 -5.26
N ALA A 87 -3.73 17.92 -5.49
CA ALA A 87 -3.16 17.09 -4.43
C ALA A 87 -2.11 17.85 -3.61
N ALA A 88 -1.27 18.68 -4.25
CA ALA A 88 -0.26 19.49 -3.57
C ALA A 88 -0.89 20.53 -2.64
N LEU A 89 -1.95 21.23 -3.08
CA LEU A 89 -2.71 22.15 -2.22
C LEU A 89 -3.32 21.43 -1.01
N SER A 90 -3.87 20.23 -1.24
CA SER A 90 -4.43 19.39 -0.17
C SER A 90 -3.34 18.93 0.82
N ALA A 91 -2.17 18.55 0.32
CA ALA A 91 -1.02 18.16 1.13
C ALA A 91 -0.48 19.33 1.95
N LEU A 92 -0.49 20.55 1.40
CA LEU A 92 -0.04 21.75 2.09
C LEU A 92 -0.97 22.10 3.27
N CYS A 93 -2.29 21.95 3.08
CA CYS A 93 -3.27 22.06 4.17
C CYS A 93 -3.02 21.01 5.27
N TYR A 94 -2.78 19.75 4.89
CA TYR A 94 -2.43 18.69 5.83
C TYR A 94 -1.10 18.97 6.56
N ALA A 95 -0.12 19.56 5.89
CA ALA A 95 1.17 19.91 6.49
C ALA A 95 1.01 21.03 7.54
N GLU A 96 0.23 22.08 7.24
CA GLU A 96 -0.08 23.15 8.20
C GLU A 96 -0.79 22.62 9.46
N LEU A 97 -1.71 21.66 9.29
CA LEU A 97 -2.39 21.01 10.41
C LEU A 97 -1.47 20.04 11.17
N ALA A 98 -0.55 19.36 10.49
CA ALA A 98 0.38 18.42 11.12
C ALA A 98 1.51 19.13 11.90
N CYS A 99 1.81 20.38 11.55
CA CYS A 99 2.79 21.23 12.23
C CYS A 99 2.20 21.98 13.45
N ARG A 100 0.88 21.95 13.64
CA ARG A 100 0.16 22.58 14.76
C ARG A 100 -0.25 21.54 15.80
#